data_AF-A0A6I3B0H3-F1
#
_entry.id   AF-A0A6I3B0H3-F1
#
_cell.length_a   1.000
_cell.length_b   1.000
_cell.length_c   1.000
_cell.angle_alpha   90.00
_cell.angle_beta   90.00
_cell.angle_gamma   90.00
#
_symmetry.space_group_name_H-M   'P 1'
#
loop_
_entity.id
_entity.type
_entity.pdbx_description
1 polymer ?
#
loop_
_entity_poly.entity_id
_entity_poly.type
_entity_poly.pdbx_seq_one_letter_code
_entity_poly.pdbx_strand_id
1 'polypeptide(L)'
;MFIAGVDGGKSFLVLMHAGQEAQTFNLPGDPYGSSYHRVIDTEQDSAVPRTSELAGRSLAMVPHSMLVFEVNDERPRGELSNSSELIAIP
;
A
#
# COMPACT_ATOMS: atom_id res chain seq x y z
N MET A 1 8.33 -4.52 -9.70
CA MET A 1 7.28 -4.37 -8.66
C MET A 1 6.16 -5.33 -9.02
N PHE A 2 5.84 -6.29 -8.14
CA PHE A 2 4.76 -7.25 -8.35
C PHE A 2 3.83 -7.17 -7.15
N ILE A 3 2.52 -7.20 -7.41
CA ILE A 3 1.50 -7.28 -6.38
C ILE A 3 0.79 -8.61 -6.62
N ALA A 4 0.90 -9.52 -5.65
CA ALA A 4 0.17 -10.78 -5.67
C ALA A 4 -1.12 -10.59 -4.87
N GLY A 5 -2.26 -10.66 -5.55
CA GLY A 5 -3.58 -10.73 -4.94
C GLY A 5 -4.27 -12.01 -5.39
N VAL A 6 -4.85 -12.74 -4.43
CA VAL A 6 -5.86 -13.78 -4.68
C VAL A 6 -7.21 -13.19 -4.28
N ASP A 7 -8.25 -13.42 -5.07
CA ASP A 7 -9.59 -12.86 -4.81
C ASP A 7 -10.05 -13.17 -3.38
N GLY A 8 -10.43 -12.12 -2.64
CA GLY A 8 -10.86 -12.18 -1.23
C GLY A 8 -9.73 -12.22 -0.19
N GLY A 9 -8.46 -12.23 -0.62
CA GLY A 9 -7.29 -12.22 0.26
C GLY A 9 -6.64 -10.85 0.41
N LYS A 10 -5.74 -10.72 1.39
CA LYS A 10 -4.89 -9.53 1.56
C LYS A 10 -3.79 -9.50 0.50
N SER A 11 -3.54 -8.33 -0.07
CA SER A 11 -2.44 -8.11 -1.01
C SER A 11 -1.19 -7.67 -0.25
N PHE A 12 -0.01 -7.98 -0.80
CA PHE A 12 1.27 -7.52 -0.26
C PHE A 12 2.07 -6.74 -1.31
N LEU A 13 2.76 -5.71 -0.85
CA LEU A 13 3.81 -5.01 -1.60
C LEU A 13 5.16 -5.47 -1.05
N VAL A 14 6.03 -5.95 -1.93
CA VAL A 14 7.42 -6.32 -1.61
C VAL A 14 8.35 -5.33 -2.29
N LEU A 15 9.18 -4.65 -1.50
CA LEU A 15 10.30 -3.85 -1.97
C LEU A 15 11.59 -4.60 -1.64
N MET A 16 12.45 -4.78 -2.64
CA MET A 16 13.72 -5.46 -2.49
C MET A 16 14.79 -4.58 -3.13
N HIS A 17 15.79 -4.21 -2.32
CA HIS A 17 16.90 -3.42 -2.77
C HIS A 17 18.17 -4.27 -2.78
N ALA A 18 18.68 -4.57 -3.98
CA ALA A 18 19.89 -5.38 -4.17
C ALA A 18 21.13 -4.53 -4.54
N GLY A 19 21.00 -3.20 -4.56
CA GLY A 19 22.09 -2.30 -4.88
C GLY A 19 23.12 -2.16 -3.77
N GLN A 20 24.22 -1.47 -4.07
CA GLN A 20 25.33 -1.21 -3.15
C GLN A 20 25.19 0.11 -2.38
N GLU A 21 24.33 1.01 -2.85
CA GLU A 21 24.12 2.34 -2.27
C GLU A 21 22.69 2.48 -1.77
N ALA A 22 22.44 3.30 -0.74
CA ALA A 22 21.08 3.56 -0.27
C ALA A 22 20.21 4.18 -1.39
N GLN A 23 18.93 3.81 -1.42
CA GLN A 23 18.00 4.29 -2.44
C GLN A 23 16.64 4.63 -1.85
N THR A 24 16.01 5.66 -2.42
CA THR A 24 14.65 6.06 -2.07
C THR A 24 13.63 5.45 -3.04
N PHE A 25 12.57 4.88 -2.50
CA PHE A 25 11.42 4.33 -3.23
C PHE A 25 10.15 5.10 -2.86
N ASN A 26 9.35 5.45 -3.85
CA ASN A 26 8.01 5.99 -3.61
C ASN A 26 7.02 4.85 -3.55
N LEU A 27 6.21 4.83 -2.49
CA LEU A 27 5.12 3.86 -2.38
C LEU A 27 4.11 4.11 -3.50
N PRO A 28 3.65 3.05 -4.20
CA PRO A 28 2.64 3.20 -5.23
C PRO A 28 1.35 3.78 -4.64
N GLY A 29 0.54 4.39 -5.49
CA GLY A 29 -0.84 4.74 -5.17
C GLY A 29 -1.79 3.92 -6.02
N ASP A 30 -2.93 4.50 -6.38
CA ASP A 30 -3.91 3.87 -7.27
C ASP A 30 -3.27 3.29 -8.55
N PRO A 31 -3.71 2.11 -9.02
CA PRO A 31 -4.81 1.28 -8.50
C PRO A 31 -4.37 0.28 -7.41
N TYR A 32 -3.18 0.45 -6.84
CA TYR A 32 -2.52 -0.59 -6.07
C TYR A 32 -2.82 -0.55 -4.58
N GLY A 33 -3.17 0.61 -4.02
CA GLY A 33 -3.54 0.77 -2.62
C GLY A 33 -3.48 2.23 -2.17
N SER A 34 -4.16 2.54 -1.06
CA SER A 34 -4.16 3.87 -0.45
C SER A 34 -3.22 3.96 0.75
N SER A 35 -2.93 2.83 1.40
CA SER A 35 -1.97 2.74 2.50
C SER A 35 -1.31 1.36 2.61
N TYR A 36 -0.18 1.31 3.32
CA TYR A 36 0.72 0.16 3.41
C TYR A 36 1.13 -0.06 4.86
N HIS A 37 0.78 -1.20 5.43
CA HIS A 37 1.20 -1.59 6.77
C HIS A 37 2.47 -2.41 6.71
N ARG A 38 3.56 -1.93 7.33
CA ARG A 38 4.82 -2.68 7.35
C ARG A 38 4.68 -3.94 8.18
N VAL A 39 5.07 -5.08 7.60
CA VAL A 39 5.04 -6.40 8.25
C VAL A 39 6.42 -7.03 8.39
N ILE A 40 7.31 -6.82 7.41
CA ILE A 40 8.70 -7.25 7.45
C ILE A 40 9.58 -6.06 7.10
N ASP A 41 10.67 -5.91 7.85
CA ASP A 41 11.74 -4.96 7.60
C ASP A 41 13.04 -5.66 7.98
N THR A 42 13.86 -6.01 7.00
CA THR A 42 15.14 -6.70 7.27
C THR A 42 16.24 -5.75 7.75
N GLU A 43 16.00 -4.43 7.75
CA GLU A 43 16.95 -3.45 8.29
C GLU A 43 16.90 -3.39 9.81
N GLN A 44 15.72 -3.69 10.39
CA GLN A 44 15.52 -3.64 11.82
C GLN A 44 15.67 -5.04 12.45
N ASP A 45 16.61 -5.14 13.39
CA ASP A 45 16.94 -6.37 14.15
C ASP A 45 15.84 -6.80 15.14
N SER A 46 14.67 -6.15 15.15
CA SER A 46 13.61 -6.36 16.14
C SER A 46 12.23 -6.23 15.52
N ALA A 47 11.23 -6.86 16.15
CA ALA A 47 9.83 -6.80 15.72
C ALA A 47 9.38 -5.34 15.57
N VAL A 48 9.27 -4.87 14.32
CA VAL A 48 8.91 -3.49 14.02
C VAL A 48 7.47 -3.26 14.48
N PRO A 49 7.18 -2.18 15.22
CA PRO A 49 5.80 -1.74 15.43
C PRO A 49 5.10 -1.65 14.08
N ARG A 50 3.88 -2.19 13.94
CA ARG A 50 3.12 -2.06 12.70
C ARG A 50 2.89 -0.58 12.40
N THR A 51 3.73 0.00 11.53
CA THR A 51 3.60 1.37 11.06
C THR A 51 2.86 1.38 9.73
N SER A 52 1.91 2.30 9.61
CA SER A 52 1.17 2.55 8.38
C SER A 52 1.80 3.69 7.62
N GLU A 53 2.04 3.47 6.33
CA GLU A 53 2.56 4.46 5.41
C GLU A 53 1.49 4.77 4.36
N LEU A 54 1.35 6.05 3.98
CA LEU A 54 0.43 6.45 2.91
C LEU A 54 1.04 6.16 1.54
N ALA A 55 0.18 5.92 0.55
CA ALA A 55 0.56 5.96 -0.85
C ALA A 55 1.32 7.25 -1.22
N GLY A 56 2.28 7.14 -2.12
CA GLY A 56 3.13 8.26 -2.55
C GLY A 56 4.24 8.65 -1.55
N ARG A 57 4.25 8.10 -0.33
CA ARG A 57 5.32 8.35 0.63
C ARG A 57 6.65 7.81 0.12
N SER A 58 7.71 8.61 0.30
CA SER A 58 9.08 8.19 0.01
C SER A 58 9.68 7.44 1.20
N LEU A 59 10.27 6.28 0.93
CA LEU A 59 10.98 5.45 1.90
C LEU A 59 12.44 5.28 1.45
N ALA A 60 13.37 5.53 2.36
CA ALA A 60 14.77 5.17 2.15
C ALA A 60 14.97 3.69 2.50
N MET A 61 15.74 2.99 1.67
CA MET A 61 16.17 1.61 1.91
C MET A 61 17.69 1.52 1.83
N VAL A 62 18.29 0.81 2.78
CA VAL A 62 19.72 0.49 2.79
C VAL A 62 20.03 -0.64 1.79
N PRO A 63 21.29 -0.75 1.34
CA PRO A 63 21.75 -1.86 0.50
C PRO A 63 21.34 -3.23 1.04
N HIS A 64 20.98 -4.15 0.15
CA HIS A 64 20.68 -5.54 0.48
C HIS A 64 19.55 -5.76 1.49
N SER A 65 18.53 -4.89 1.48
CA SER A 65 17.37 -4.99 2.36
C SER A 65 16.07 -5.34 1.62
N MET A 66 15.10 -5.81 2.39
CA MET A 66 13.75 -6.09 1.95
C MET A 66 12.74 -5.53 2.94
N LEU A 67 11.73 -4.85 2.40
CA LEU A 67 10.54 -4.42 3.12
C LEU A 67 9.33 -5.15 2.55
N VAL A 68 8.45 -5.64 3.43
CA VAL A 68 7.16 -6.20 3.04
C VAL A 68 6.06 -5.41 3.73
N PHE A 69 5.06 -5.03 2.95
CA PHE A 69 3.88 -4.34 3.41
C PHE A 69 2.63 -5.14 3.09
N GLU A 70 1.71 -5.21 4.05
CA GLU A 70 0.31 -5.53 3.78
C GLU A 70 -0.36 -4.30 3.18
N VAL A 71 -1.07 -4.49 2.06
CA VAL A 71 -1.72 -3.41 1.32
C VAL A 71 -3.13 -3.21 1.86
N ASN A 72 -3.44 -1.96 2.19
CA ASN A 72 -4.79 -1.53 2.52
C ASN A 72 -5.34 -0.66 1.40
N ASP A 73 -6.38 -1.18 0.76
CA ASP A 73 -7.24 -0.44 -0.15
C ASP A 73 -8.56 -0.17 0.57
N GLU A 74 -8.52 0.66 1.63
CA GLU A 74 -9.74 1.32 2.08
C GLU A 74 -10.08 2.38 1.02
N ARG A 75 -10.65 1.93 -0.10
CA ARG A 75 -11.48 2.83 -0.89
C ARG A 75 -12.52 3.40 0.08
N PRO A 76 -12.65 4.73 0.19
CA PRO A 76 -13.83 5.29 0.84
C PRO A 76 -15.01 4.55 0.22
N ARG A 77 -15.81 3.82 1.03
CA ARG A 77 -17.04 3.24 0.52
C ARG A 77 -17.81 4.43 -0.02
N GLY A 78 -17.87 4.54 -1.34
CA GLY A 78 -18.62 5.58 -2.00
C GLY A 78 -19.98 5.61 -1.35
N GLU A 79 -20.41 6.82 -0.97
CA GLU A 79 -21.82 7.12 -0.82
C GLU A 79 -22.57 6.33 -1.89
N LEU A 80 -23.43 5.42 -1.43
CA LEU A 80 -24.48 4.90 -2.29
C LEU A 80 -25.23 6.15 -2.74
N SER A 81 -24.89 6.63 -3.94
CA SER A 81 -25.60 7.71 -4.62
C SER A 81 -27.03 7.23 -4.74
N ASN A 82 -27.85 7.71 -3.80
CA ASN A 82 -29.24 7.33 -3.70
C ASN A 82 -29.90 7.90 -4.94
N SER A 83 -30.07 7.03 -5.92
CA SER A 83 -30.76 7.29 -7.17
C SER A 83 -32.25 7.37 -6.83
N SER A 84 -32.67 8.45 -6.19
CA SER A 84 -34.07 8.81 -6.13
C SER A 84 -34.36 9.59 -7.41
N GLU A 85 -34.92 8.88 -8.38
CA GLU A 85 -35.78 9.47 -9.39
C GLU A 85 -36.72 10.49 -8.72
N LEU A 86 -36.54 11.77 -9.03
CA LEU A 86 -37.63 12.73 -8.94
C LEU A 86 -37.95 13.18 -10.36
N ILE A 87 -38.78 12.37 -11.01
CA ILE A 87 -39.60 12.83 -12.13
C ILE A 87 -40.51 13.92 -11.57
N ALA A 88 -40.30 15.15 -12.01
CA ALA A 88 -41.27 16.23 -11.85
C ALA A 88 -41.55 16.84 -13.22
N ILE A 89 -42.63 16.37 -13.84
CA ILE A 89 -43.45 17.07 -14.85
C ILE A 89 -44.89 16.73 -14.43
N PRO A 90 -45.84 17.69 -14.33
CA PRO A 90 -46.00 18.87 -15.21
C PRO A 90 -45.90 20.24 -14.54
#